data_AF-A0AA40K419-F1
#
_entry.id   AF-A0AA40K419-F1
#
_cell.length_a   1.000
_cell.length_b   1.000
_cell.length_c   1.000
_cell.angle_alpha   90.00
_cell.angle_beta   90.00
_cell.angle_gamma   90.00
#
_symmetry.space_group_name_H-M   'P 1'
#
loop_
_entity.id
_entity.type
_entity.pdbx_description
1 polymer ?
#
loop_
_entity_poly.entity_id
_entity_poly.type
_entity_poly.pdbx_seq_one_letter_code
_entity_poly.pdbx_strand_id
1 'polypeptide(L)'
;MKTTTVLSALAAAAAVNATPTATLPLKARQTELEPITATGNAFYKGKERFFVRGIDYQPGGAAANVDPLADPEVCKPDIEKFKKLGINTIRVYSTDNSKDHDECMNELAKAGIYVVLDANNPLYSINRDDPHTSYNAIYLQSVFATIDAFAKYPNTMAFFSGNEVIHDHANTTLTARYVKATDRDMRRYIKERKYRKMLVGYSAADVTENRLQTADYFNCGTDEERSDFFAFNDYSWCTSNFVESGWDKKVKNFTGYGLPIFLSEYGCNHNVRDFGELEALMHPNMTSVYSGGLMYEYTMEPNEYGIVKIEGGDKGNRFDQTGKRTELQPEFNNLIKAMKEFPAPKGLAGASTENKASKCPENNDHWIVSSVLPEIPEEALVYFKEGAGKGPGLNGKGSQWAGHVASKSPSNPEGATDGSGSDSSGKDSAAPRGSSPMLFVSGLVTLVTLAGAIAL
;
A
#
# COMPACT_ATOMS: atom_id res chain seq x y z
N MET A 1 -15.43 80.51 -59.45
CA MET A 1 -16.24 80.90 -58.28
C MET A 1 -16.12 79.80 -57.23
N LYS A 2 -15.99 80.15 -55.93
CA LYS A 2 -16.34 79.35 -54.72
C LYS A 2 -15.71 77.93 -54.60
N THR A 3 -14.85 77.61 -53.62
CA THR A 3 -15.15 77.27 -52.19
C THR A 3 -16.21 76.17 -52.04
N THR A 4 -16.03 75.06 -51.29
CA THR A 4 -14.89 74.62 -50.44
C THR A 4 -14.63 73.09 -50.66
N THR A 5 -14.24 72.16 -49.78
CA THR A 5 -14.11 72.02 -48.30
C THR A 5 -13.04 70.95 -47.97
N VAL A 6 -12.53 70.90 -46.73
CA VAL A 6 -11.61 69.85 -46.22
C VAL A 6 -12.39 68.66 -45.64
N LEU A 7 -11.87 67.43 -45.75
CA LEU A 7 -12.10 66.39 -44.74
C LEU A 7 -10.95 65.37 -44.70
N SER A 8 -10.44 65.08 -43.50
CA SER A 8 -9.32 64.17 -43.26
C SER A 8 -9.81 62.79 -42.82
N ALA A 9 -9.12 61.72 -43.24
CA ALA A 9 -9.29 60.39 -42.68
C ALA A 9 -7.92 59.69 -42.54
N LEU A 10 -7.41 59.57 -41.31
CA LEU A 10 -6.32 58.65 -41.01
C LEU A 10 -6.90 57.24 -40.92
N ALA A 11 -6.43 56.32 -41.77
CA ALA A 11 -6.58 54.88 -41.57
C ALA A 11 -5.28 54.34 -40.98
N ALA A 12 -5.33 53.75 -39.78
CA ALA A 12 -4.13 53.29 -39.08
C ALA A 12 -3.57 52.02 -39.73
N ALA A 13 -2.29 52.04 -40.09
CA ALA A 13 -1.56 50.83 -40.48
C ALA A 13 -1.26 49.98 -39.23
N ALA A 14 -2.12 49.01 -38.95
CA ALA A 14 -1.89 48.04 -37.87
C ALA A 14 -0.71 47.13 -38.26
N ALA A 15 0.44 47.32 -37.62
CA ALA A 15 1.61 46.48 -37.83
C ALA A 15 1.37 45.05 -37.29
N VAL A 16 1.29 44.07 -38.19
CA VAL A 16 1.09 42.67 -37.83
C VAL A 16 2.43 42.08 -37.35
N ASN A 17 2.71 42.24 -36.05
CA ASN A 17 3.85 41.58 -35.41
C ASN A 17 3.60 40.06 -35.35
N ALA A 18 4.13 39.33 -36.33
CA ALA A 18 4.15 37.87 -36.34
C ALA A 18 5.19 37.33 -35.33
N THR A 19 4.84 37.33 -34.04
CA THR A 19 5.58 36.56 -33.04
C THR A 19 5.39 35.07 -33.32
N PRO A 20 6.46 34.25 -33.38
CA PRO A 20 6.31 32.82 -33.55
C PRO A 20 5.61 32.24 -32.30
N THR A 21 4.52 31.51 -32.52
CA THR A 21 3.84 30.79 -31.43
C THR A 21 4.84 29.84 -30.78
N ALA A 22 5.01 29.93 -29.46
CA ALA A 22 5.87 29.02 -28.72
C ALA A 22 5.37 27.59 -28.93
N THR A 23 6.15 26.77 -29.64
CA THR A 23 5.88 25.34 -29.80
C THR A 23 5.99 24.69 -28.43
N LEU A 24 4.84 24.37 -27.82
CA LEU A 24 4.81 23.53 -26.62
C LEU A 24 5.64 22.27 -26.90
N PRO A 25 6.58 21.89 -26.02
CA PRO A 25 7.33 20.67 -26.21
C PRO A 25 6.34 19.51 -26.28
N LEU A 26 6.45 18.68 -27.33
CA LEU A 26 5.66 17.46 -27.47
C LEU A 26 5.83 16.64 -26.19
N LYS A 27 4.74 16.51 -25.41
CA LYS A 27 4.73 15.74 -24.17
C LYS A 27 5.27 14.35 -24.50
N ALA A 28 6.39 13.97 -23.87
CA ALA A 28 7.11 12.76 -24.23
C ALA A 28 6.13 11.59 -24.24
N ARG A 29 6.09 10.83 -25.34
CA ARG A 29 5.22 9.65 -25.46
C ARG A 29 5.57 8.74 -24.28
N GLN A 30 4.62 8.58 -23.36
CA GLN A 30 4.84 7.73 -22.18
C GLN A 30 5.28 6.35 -22.66
N THR A 31 6.23 5.75 -21.94
CA THR A 31 6.47 4.32 -22.06
C THR A 31 5.20 3.63 -21.59
N GLU A 32 4.37 3.20 -22.55
CA GLU A 32 3.11 2.46 -22.34
C GLU A 32 3.44 1.06 -21.82
N LEU A 33 3.91 1.00 -20.57
CA LEU A 33 4.07 -0.23 -19.83
C LEU A 33 2.67 -0.83 -19.61
N GLU A 34 2.44 -2.03 -20.11
CA GLU A 34 1.10 -2.63 -20.10
C GLU A 34 0.61 -2.85 -18.66
N PRO A 35 -0.52 -2.26 -18.24
CA PRO A 35 -0.95 -2.33 -16.85
C PRO A 35 -1.23 -3.75 -16.36
N ILE A 36 -0.84 -4.04 -15.12
CA ILE A 36 -1.15 -5.32 -14.47
C ILE A 36 -2.64 -5.39 -14.14
N THR A 37 -3.22 -6.56 -14.39
CA THR A 37 -4.60 -6.93 -14.08
C THR A 37 -4.63 -8.21 -13.23
N ALA A 38 -5.78 -8.55 -12.63
CA ALA A 38 -6.00 -9.79 -11.89
C ALA A 38 -7.14 -10.59 -12.53
N THR A 39 -7.05 -11.92 -12.56
CA THR A 39 -8.11 -12.83 -13.02
C THR A 39 -7.93 -14.20 -12.37
N GLY A 40 -8.94 -14.65 -11.61
CA GLY A 40 -8.78 -15.79 -10.70
C GLY A 40 -7.61 -15.56 -9.74
N ASN A 41 -6.79 -16.58 -9.48
CA ASN A 41 -5.71 -16.51 -8.50
C ASN A 41 -4.36 -15.99 -9.04
N ALA A 42 -4.35 -15.25 -10.15
CA ALA A 42 -3.12 -14.72 -10.75
C ALA A 42 -3.23 -13.30 -11.29
N PHE A 43 -2.07 -12.63 -11.32
CA PHE A 43 -1.86 -11.37 -12.03
C PHE A 43 -1.47 -11.61 -13.49
N TYR A 44 -1.79 -10.65 -14.37
CA TYR A 44 -1.48 -10.70 -15.80
C TYR A 44 -1.04 -9.35 -16.33
N LYS A 45 0.02 -9.36 -17.13
CA LYS A 45 0.42 -8.27 -18.03
C LYS A 45 -0.10 -8.63 -19.42
N GLY A 46 -1.25 -8.05 -19.79
CA GLY A 46 -1.98 -8.42 -21.00
C GLY A 46 -2.48 -9.86 -20.95
N LYS A 47 -1.77 -10.77 -21.63
CA LYS A 47 -2.03 -12.22 -21.62
C LYS A 47 -0.93 -13.06 -20.95
N GLU A 48 0.19 -12.43 -20.58
CA GLU A 48 1.29 -13.11 -19.90
C GLU A 48 1.02 -13.10 -18.39
N ARG A 49 1.12 -14.26 -17.72
CA ARG A 49 1.02 -14.30 -16.25
C ARG A 49 2.17 -13.48 -15.65
N PHE A 50 1.82 -12.57 -14.76
CA PHE A 50 2.76 -11.74 -14.02
C PHE A 50 3.03 -12.36 -12.64
N PHE A 51 4.31 -12.49 -12.30
CA PHE A 51 4.77 -12.85 -10.97
C PHE A 51 5.44 -11.63 -10.36
N VAL A 52 5.03 -11.27 -9.14
CA VAL A 52 5.73 -10.27 -8.33
C VAL A 52 7.10 -10.85 -7.99
N ARG A 53 8.17 -10.20 -8.45
CA ARG A 53 9.57 -10.57 -8.14
C ARG A 53 10.28 -9.26 -7.83
N GLY A 54 10.07 -8.79 -6.60
CA GLY A 54 10.35 -7.41 -6.21
C GLY A 54 11.11 -7.25 -4.91
N ILE A 55 11.19 -6.00 -4.45
CA ILE A 55 11.84 -5.62 -3.21
C ILE A 55 11.04 -4.51 -2.52
N ASP A 56 11.11 -4.48 -1.20
CA ASP A 56 10.60 -3.39 -0.39
C ASP A 56 11.53 -2.18 -0.47
N TYR A 57 10.98 -1.01 -0.84
CA TYR A 57 11.75 0.21 -1.09
C TYR A 57 11.21 1.38 -0.28
N GLN A 58 11.75 1.53 0.93
CA GLN A 58 11.42 2.63 1.81
C GLN A 58 12.67 3.10 2.58
N PRO A 59 13.57 3.89 1.97
CA PRO A 59 14.77 4.39 2.64
C PRO A 59 14.45 5.15 3.94
N GLY A 60 14.92 4.62 5.08
CA GLY A 60 14.53 5.01 6.45
C GLY A 60 13.52 4.09 7.14
N GLY A 61 13.06 3.04 6.47
CA GLY A 61 11.99 2.14 6.91
C GLY A 61 10.61 2.80 6.90
N ALA A 62 9.56 1.99 7.01
CA ALA A 62 8.16 2.45 7.03
C ALA A 62 7.86 3.49 8.13
N ALA A 63 8.60 3.43 9.25
CA ALA A 63 8.45 4.36 10.38
C ALA A 63 8.94 5.79 10.09
N ALA A 64 9.87 5.99 9.14
CA ALA A 64 10.42 7.32 8.86
C ALA A 64 9.42 8.27 8.16
N ASN A 65 8.33 7.76 7.57
CA ASN A 65 7.27 8.56 6.96
C ASN A 65 7.80 9.60 5.93
N VAL A 66 8.65 9.12 5.01
CA VAL A 66 9.32 9.89 3.95
C VAL A 66 8.96 9.33 2.57
N ASP A 67 9.01 10.16 1.53
CA ASP A 67 8.65 9.77 0.16
C ASP A 67 9.88 9.67 -0.75
N PRO A 68 10.36 8.45 -1.09
CA PRO A 68 11.49 8.27 -1.98
C PRO A 68 11.13 8.40 -3.47
N LEU A 69 9.85 8.53 -3.83
CA LEU A 69 9.36 8.70 -5.21
C LEU A 69 9.14 10.18 -5.58
N ALA A 70 9.20 11.09 -4.61
CA ALA A 70 9.06 12.54 -4.82
C ALA A 70 10.40 13.28 -5.06
N ASP A 71 11.54 12.59 -5.02
CA ASP A 71 12.87 13.17 -5.22
C ASP A 71 13.70 12.37 -6.26
N PRO A 72 13.98 12.92 -7.45
CA PRO A 72 14.81 12.29 -8.49
C PRO A 72 16.22 11.91 -8.04
N GLU A 73 16.83 12.64 -7.11
CA GLU A 73 18.16 12.36 -6.58
C GLU A 73 18.15 11.18 -5.58
N VAL A 74 16.97 10.79 -5.11
CA VAL A 74 16.73 9.58 -4.31
C VAL A 74 16.43 8.39 -5.21
N CYS A 75 15.41 8.49 -6.07
CA CYS A 75 14.93 7.32 -6.81
C CYS A 75 15.91 6.85 -7.89
N LYS A 76 16.54 7.76 -8.67
CA LYS A 76 17.35 7.35 -9.84
C LYS A 76 18.56 6.47 -9.49
N PRO A 77 19.40 6.80 -8.48
CA PRO A 77 20.50 5.93 -8.09
C PRO A 77 20.05 4.53 -7.66
N ASP A 78 18.82 4.39 -7.18
CA ASP A 78 18.26 3.13 -6.69
C ASP A 78 17.61 2.31 -7.83
N ILE A 79 16.96 2.97 -8.79
CA ILE A 79 16.49 2.36 -10.04
C ILE A 79 17.63 1.70 -10.83
N GLU A 80 18.83 2.27 -10.82
CA GLU A 80 20.02 1.61 -11.39
C GLU A 80 20.36 0.27 -10.71
N LYS A 81 20.07 0.12 -9.41
CA LYS A 81 20.27 -1.13 -8.69
C LYS A 81 19.11 -2.10 -8.82
N PHE A 82 17.87 -1.63 -8.89
CA PHE A 82 16.73 -2.48 -9.23
C PHE A 82 16.96 -3.20 -10.58
N LYS A 83 17.51 -2.50 -11.57
CA LYS A 83 17.94 -3.09 -12.86
C LYS A 83 19.08 -4.10 -12.73
N LYS A 84 20.02 -3.94 -11.78
CA LYS A 84 21.05 -4.95 -11.48
C LYS A 84 20.46 -6.21 -10.82
N LEU A 85 19.56 -6.02 -9.86
CA LEU A 85 18.84 -7.08 -9.14
C LEU A 85 17.91 -7.89 -10.08
N GLY A 86 17.42 -7.25 -11.14
CA GLY A 86 16.50 -7.87 -12.10
C GLY A 86 15.06 -7.96 -11.60
N ILE A 87 14.70 -7.12 -10.63
CA ILE A 87 13.34 -7.05 -10.09
C ILE A 87 12.36 -6.39 -11.07
N ASN A 88 11.07 -6.71 -10.93
CA ASN A 88 10.00 -6.13 -11.74
C ASN A 88 8.98 -5.30 -10.93
N THR A 89 9.08 -5.29 -9.60
CA THR A 89 8.12 -4.63 -8.71
C THR A 89 8.86 -4.01 -7.52
N ILE A 90 8.41 -2.87 -7.03
CA ILE A 90 8.76 -2.32 -5.71
C ILE A 90 7.50 -2.10 -4.87
N ARG A 91 7.62 -2.17 -3.54
CA ARG A 91 6.62 -1.66 -2.60
C ARG A 91 7.14 -0.41 -1.91
N VAL A 92 6.29 0.60 -1.74
CA VAL A 92 6.58 1.83 -0.99
C VAL A 92 5.49 2.05 0.05
N TYR A 93 5.89 2.26 1.30
CA TYR A 93 5.04 2.23 2.49
C TYR A 93 4.50 3.63 2.86
N SER A 94 5.06 4.69 2.29
CA SER A 94 4.63 6.07 2.50
C SER A 94 4.99 6.95 1.30
N THR A 95 3.98 7.63 0.75
CA THR A 95 4.14 8.63 -0.33
C THR A 95 3.38 9.90 0.00
N ASP A 96 4.00 11.05 -0.23
CA ASP A 96 3.44 12.38 0.00
C ASP A 96 2.48 12.73 -1.16
N ASN A 97 1.20 12.43 -0.95
CA ASN A 97 0.10 12.75 -1.85
C ASN A 97 -0.17 14.28 -2.07
N SER A 98 0.75 15.15 -1.63
CA SER A 98 0.78 16.58 -1.97
C SER A 98 1.94 16.96 -2.93
N LYS A 99 2.78 16.00 -3.34
CA LYS A 99 3.92 16.20 -4.27
C LYS A 99 3.58 15.77 -5.69
N ASP A 100 4.58 15.87 -6.57
CA ASP A 100 4.56 15.23 -7.87
C ASP A 100 5.62 14.12 -7.93
N HIS A 101 5.30 13.06 -8.66
CA HIS A 101 6.10 11.83 -8.77
C HIS A 101 6.46 11.51 -10.23
N ASP A 102 6.21 12.42 -11.19
CA ASP A 102 6.28 12.09 -12.63
C ASP A 102 7.67 11.60 -13.02
N GLU A 103 8.74 12.19 -12.50
CA GLU A 103 10.09 11.82 -12.90
C GLU A 103 10.47 10.41 -12.42
N CYS A 104 10.28 10.11 -11.12
CA CYS A 104 10.58 8.77 -10.58
C CYS A 104 9.66 7.69 -11.15
N MET A 105 8.36 7.94 -11.28
CA MET A 105 7.42 6.97 -11.84
C MET A 105 7.70 6.69 -13.32
N ASN A 106 8.11 7.69 -14.11
CA ASN A 106 8.53 7.48 -15.49
C ASN A 106 9.89 6.74 -15.59
N GLU A 107 10.86 6.98 -14.71
CA GLU A 107 12.11 6.18 -14.71
C GLU A 107 11.88 4.72 -14.29
N LEU A 108 10.99 4.47 -13.32
CA LEU A 108 10.52 3.12 -12.98
C LEU A 108 9.82 2.44 -14.17
N ALA A 109 8.93 3.16 -14.86
CA ALA A 109 8.24 2.65 -16.05
C ALA A 109 9.21 2.32 -17.20
N LYS A 110 10.23 3.16 -17.45
CA LYS A 110 11.32 2.89 -18.41
C LYS A 110 12.16 1.67 -18.04
N ALA A 111 12.36 1.42 -16.73
CA ALA A 111 13.03 0.24 -16.22
C ALA A 111 12.14 -1.03 -16.25
N GLY A 112 10.85 -0.91 -16.59
CA GLY A 112 9.88 -2.01 -16.58
C GLY A 112 9.38 -2.39 -15.18
N ILE A 113 9.52 -1.50 -14.20
CA ILE A 113 9.24 -1.73 -12.79
C ILE A 113 7.85 -1.17 -12.42
N TYR A 114 7.03 -2.02 -11.83
CA TYR A 114 5.73 -1.67 -11.26
C TYR A 114 5.86 -1.26 -9.79
N VAL A 115 4.88 -0.51 -9.31
CA VAL A 115 4.84 -0.01 -7.92
C VAL A 115 3.57 -0.52 -7.25
N VAL A 116 3.74 -1.12 -6.07
CA VAL A 116 2.70 -1.37 -5.08
C VAL A 116 2.83 -0.30 -4.00
N LEU A 117 1.71 0.32 -3.61
CA LEU A 117 1.71 1.44 -2.68
C LEU A 117 0.83 1.15 -1.48
N ASP A 118 1.34 1.30 -0.26
CA ASP A 118 0.47 1.44 0.89
C ASP A 118 -0.25 2.79 0.76
N ALA A 119 -1.58 2.78 0.65
CA ALA A 119 -2.37 4.02 0.56
C ALA A 119 -2.49 4.76 1.91
N ASN A 120 -1.93 4.15 2.95
CA ASN A 120 -1.87 4.59 4.34
C ASN A 120 -0.50 5.21 4.63
N ASN A 121 -0.36 5.87 5.78
CA ASN A 121 0.94 6.17 6.39
C ASN A 121 0.79 6.27 7.93
N PRO A 122 1.87 6.47 8.71
CA PRO A 122 1.80 6.53 10.18
C PRO A 122 0.84 7.60 10.77
N LEU A 123 0.46 8.63 10.01
CA LEU A 123 -0.52 9.64 10.43
C LEU A 123 -1.94 9.37 9.89
N TYR A 124 -2.06 8.69 8.74
CA TYR A 124 -3.32 8.39 8.06
C TYR A 124 -3.47 6.88 7.86
N SER A 125 -4.04 6.23 8.87
CA SER A 125 -4.22 4.77 8.97
C SER A 125 -5.38 4.43 9.91
N ILE A 126 -5.94 3.23 9.77
CA ILE A 126 -6.79 2.63 10.81
C ILE A 126 -5.92 2.39 12.04
N ASN A 127 -6.34 2.93 13.19
CA ASN A 127 -5.72 2.66 14.47
C ASN A 127 -6.16 1.26 14.95
N ARG A 128 -5.19 0.43 15.34
CA ARG A 128 -5.45 -0.93 15.86
C ARG A 128 -6.22 -0.90 17.19
N ASP A 129 -5.99 0.10 18.02
CA ASP A 129 -6.54 0.22 19.38
C ASP A 129 -7.92 0.90 19.41
N ASP A 130 -8.18 1.82 18.47
CA ASP A 130 -9.51 2.40 18.21
C ASP A 130 -9.79 2.47 16.70
N PRO A 131 -10.26 1.36 16.10
CA PRO A 131 -10.52 1.31 14.66
C PRO A 131 -11.82 2.01 14.26
N HIS A 132 -12.74 2.29 15.20
CA HIS A 132 -14.02 2.94 14.89
C HIS A 132 -13.84 4.45 14.67
N THR A 133 -13.12 5.15 15.55
CA THR A 133 -12.94 6.60 15.40
C THR A 133 -11.93 6.97 14.31
N SER A 134 -11.00 6.06 13.97
CA SER A 134 -9.98 6.25 12.94
C SER A 134 -10.48 5.98 11.50
N TYR A 135 -11.50 5.15 11.30
CA TYR A 135 -12.22 5.04 10.02
C TYR A 135 -13.16 6.23 9.82
N ASN A 136 -12.60 7.32 9.29
CA ASN A 136 -13.25 8.63 9.24
C ASN A 136 -12.98 9.38 7.93
N ALA A 137 -13.71 10.47 7.70
CA ALA A 137 -13.63 11.21 6.43
C ALA A 137 -12.23 11.78 6.13
N ILE A 138 -11.48 12.23 7.14
CA ILE A 138 -10.12 12.77 6.99
C ILE A 138 -9.12 11.65 6.63
N TYR A 139 -9.30 10.46 7.18
CA TYR A 139 -8.54 9.27 6.79
C TYR A 139 -8.77 8.92 5.31
N LEU A 140 -10.05 8.77 4.92
CA LEU A 140 -10.42 8.40 3.55
C LEU A 140 -10.01 9.47 2.53
N GLN A 141 -10.05 10.76 2.89
CA GLN A 141 -9.54 11.84 2.05
C GLN A 141 -8.06 11.66 1.70
N SER A 142 -7.22 11.26 2.67
CA SER A 142 -5.79 11.01 2.43
C SER A 142 -5.57 9.77 1.55
N VAL A 143 -6.26 8.66 1.86
CA VAL A 143 -6.22 7.41 1.06
C VAL A 143 -6.63 7.66 -0.39
N PHE A 144 -7.73 8.40 -0.60
CA PHE A 144 -8.24 8.76 -1.91
C PHE A 144 -7.33 9.76 -2.64
N ALA A 145 -6.66 10.68 -1.93
CA ALA A 145 -5.67 11.58 -2.53
C ALA A 145 -4.41 10.84 -3.02
N THR A 146 -4.00 9.78 -2.32
CA THR A 146 -2.94 8.87 -2.79
C THR A 146 -3.35 8.16 -4.07
N ILE A 147 -4.62 7.75 -4.20
CA ILE A 147 -5.14 7.20 -5.47
C ILE A 147 -5.10 8.27 -6.57
N ASP A 148 -5.58 9.50 -6.33
CA ASP A 148 -5.56 10.59 -7.34
C ASP A 148 -4.14 10.92 -7.84
N ALA A 149 -3.17 10.96 -6.93
CA ALA A 149 -1.77 11.25 -7.27
C ALA A 149 -1.16 10.18 -8.19
N PHE A 150 -1.44 8.90 -7.93
CA PHE A 150 -0.80 7.77 -8.62
C PHE A 150 -1.63 7.14 -9.74
N ALA A 151 -2.91 7.49 -9.90
CA ALA A 151 -3.79 6.99 -10.97
C ALA A 151 -3.33 7.32 -12.40
N LYS A 152 -2.52 8.37 -12.56
CA LYS A 152 -1.95 8.82 -13.85
C LYS A 152 -0.82 7.92 -14.38
N TYR A 153 -0.28 7.00 -13.57
CA TYR A 153 0.86 6.17 -13.97
C TYR A 153 0.41 4.77 -14.43
N PRO A 154 0.92 4.26 -15.57
CA PRO A 154 0.58 2.91 -16.04
C PRO A 154 1.20 1.81 -15.16
N ASN A 155 2.31 2.11 -14.49
CA ASN A 155 3.07 1.17 -13.66
C ASN A 155 2.65 1.13 -12.17
N THR A 156 1.68 1.96 -11.72
CA THR A 156 1.00 1.75 -10.42
C THR A 156 0.18 0.46 -10.51
N MET A 157 0.68 -0.64 -9.97
CA MET A 157 0.03 -1.96 -10.05
C MET A 157 -1.13 -2.07 -9.06
N ALA A 158 -0.86 -1.76 -7.79
CA ALA A 158 -1.77 -2.05 -6.69
C ALA A 158 -1.64 -1.07 -5.53
N PHE A 159 -2.69 -0.98 -4.71
CA PHE A 159 -2.68 -0.31 -3.43
C PHE A 159 -2.99 -1.28 -2.28
N PHE A 160 -2.32 -1.11 -1.14
CA PHE A 160 -2.70 -1.74 0.13
C PHE A 160 -3.67 -0.85 0.91
N SER A 161 -4.83 -1.40 1.26
CA SER A 161 -5.86 -0.81 2.14
C SER A 161 -5.42 -0.75 3.61
N GLY A 162 -4.40 -1.52 3.98
CA GLY A 162 -3.68 -1.45 5.26
C GLY A 162 -2.51 -2.45 5.30
N ASN A 163 -1.65 -2.30 6.30
CA ASN A 163 -0.58 -3.24 6.63
C ASN A 163 -0.70 -3.72 8.08
N GLU A 164 -0.78 -5.03 8.30
CA GLU A 164 -0.73 -5.73 9.60
C GLU A 164 -1.66 -5.23 10.72
N VAL A 165 -2.63 -4.35 10.41
CA VAL A 165 -3.61 -3.82 11.37
C VAL A 165 -4.30 -4.93 12.18
N ILE A 166 -4.68 -6.02 11.50
CA ILE A 166 -5.09 -7.30 12.10
C ILE A 166 -3.83 -8.06 12.52
N HIS A 167 -3.76 -8.46 13.79
CA HIS A 167 -2.56 -9.04 14.39
C HIS A 167 -2.92 -10.22 15.34
N ASP A 168 -1.97 -10.61 16.19
CA ASP A 168 -2.02 -11.79 17.05
C ASP A 168 -3.13 -11.81 18.12
N HIS A 169 -3.42 -10.66 18.75
CA HIS A 169 -4.47 -10.61 19.78
C HIS A 169 -5.88 -10.52 19.17
N ALA A 170 -6.84 -11.27 19.72
CA ALA A 170 -8.20 -11.39 19.19
C ALA A 170 -8.95 -10.06 19.05
N ASN A 171 -8.73 -9.08 19.95
CA ASN A 171 -9.30 -7.74 19.85
C ASN A 171 -8.86 -6.99 18.57
N THR A 172 -7.64 -7.24 18.08
CA THR A 172 -7.13 -6.61 16.85
C THR A 172 -7.87 -7.09 15.61
N THR A 173 -8.52 -8.26 15.64
CA THR A 173 -9.37 -8.73 14.53
C THR A 173 -10.57 -7.82 14.29
N LEU A 174 -11.04 -7.09 15.31
CA LEU A 174 -12.12 -6.10 15.17
C LEU A 174 -11.79 -4.97 14.17
N THR A 175 -10.50 -4.74 13.89
CA THR A 175 -10.02 -3.80 12.87
C THR A 175 -10.40 -4.24 11.45
N ALA A 176 -10.56 -5.54 11.21
CA ALA A 176 -10.73 -6.12 9.87
C ALA A 176 -11.93 -5.56 9.11
N ARG A 177 -13.06 -5.28 9.81
CA ARG A 177 -14.24 -4.66 9.19
C ARG A 177 -13.98 -3.24 8.70
N TYR A 178 -13.08 -2.50 9.34
CA TYR A 178 -12.74 -1.14 8.95
C TYR A 178 -11.72 -1.14 7.81
N VAL A 179 -10.69 -1.99 7.87
CA VAL A 179 -9.72 -2.15 6.77
C VAL A 179 -10.40 -2.67 5.49
N LYS A 180 -11.32 -3.64 5.59
CA LYS A 180 -12.10 -4.12 4.45
C LYS A 180 -13.12 -3.10 3.95
N ALA A 181 -13.62 -2.20 4.80
CA ALA A 181 -14.41 -1.06 4.36
C ALA A 181 -13.54 -0.02 3.60
N THR A 182 -12.30 0.23 4.03
CA THR A 182 -11.31 1.00 3.26
C THR A 182 -11.09 0.37 1.89
N ASP A 183 -10.86 -0.94 1.81
CA ASP A 183 -10.66 -1.68 0.55
C ASP A 183 -11.86 -1.50 -0.41
N ARG A 184 -13.06 -1.83 0.05
CA ARG A 184 -14.34 -1.59 -0.65
C ARG A 184 -14.44 -0.17 -1.18
N ASP A 185 -14.16 0.82 -0.34
CA ASP A 185 -14.35 2.23 -0.69
C ASP A 185 -13.24 2.77 -1.62
N MET A 186 -12.01 2.27 -1.52
CA MET A 186 -10.93 2.52 -2.49
C MET A 186 -11.29 1.96 -3.88
N ARG A 187 -11.79 0.71 -3.95
CA ARG A 187 -12.23 0.08 -5.20
C ARG A 187 -13.41 0.82 -5.81
N ARG A 188 -14.38 1.20 -4.98
CA ARG A 188 -15.51 2.06 -5.36
C ARG A 188 -15.03 3.42 -5.86
N TYR A 189 -14.03 4.02 -5.23
CA TYR A 189 -13.47 5.32 -5.61
C TYR A 189 -12.80 5.28 -6.99
N ILE A 190 -11.95 4.28 -7.24
CA ILE A 190 -11.34 4.03 -8.56
C ILE A 190 -12.42 3.88 -9.65
N LYS A 191 -13.51 3.16 -9.33
CA LYS A 191 -14.68 2.93 -10.22
C LYS A 191 -15.48 4.21 -10.50
N GLU A 192 -15.85 5.00 -9.48
CA GLU A 192 -16.65 6.23 -9.66
C GLU A 192 -15.85 7.37 -10.32
N ARG A 193 -14.55 7.50 -10.00
CA ARG A 193 -13.64 8.45 -10.66
C ARG A 193 -13.23 8.05 -12.08
N LYS A 194 -13.63 6.84 -12.53
CA LYS A 194 -13.37 6.28 -13.87
C LYS A 194 -11.87 6.16 -14.20
N TYR A 195 -11.05 5.90 -13.18
CA TYR A 195 -9.64 5.62 -13.39
C TYR A 195 -9.43 4.26 -14.05
N ARG A 196 -8.22 4.03 -14.57
CA ARG A 196 -7.77 2.69 -14.93
C ARG A 196 -7.96 1.75 -13.73
N LYS A 197 -8.35 0.48 -13.97
CA LYS A 197 -8.30 -0.51 -12.89
C LYS A 197 -6.86 -0.64 -12.37
N MET A 198 -6.68 -0.21 -11.14
CA MET A 198 -5.56 -0.55 -10.26
C MET A 198 -6.13 -1.51 -9.22
N LEU A 199 -5.31 -2.43 -8.74
CA LEU A 199 -5.77 -3.48 -7.83
C LEU A 199 -5.78 -2.94 -6.39
N VAL A 200 -6.75 -3.33 -5.57
CA VAL A 200 -6.72 -3.04 -4.12
C VAL A 200 -6.76 -4.36 -3.35
N GLY A 201 -6.01 -4.43 -2.26
CA GLY A 201 -5.93 -5.59 -1.38
C GLY A 201 -5.33 -5.21 -0.04
N TYR A 202 -5.04 -6.22 0.78
CA TYR A 202 -4.52 -6.04 2.14
C TYR A 202 -3.20 -6.79 2.33
N SER A 203 -2.30 -6.22 3.15
CA SER A 203 -1.06 -6.85 3.61
C SER A 203 -1.25 -7.30 5.06
N ALA A 204 -1.32 -8.60 5.31
CA ALA A 204 -1.54 -9.19 6.64
C ALA A 204 -0.24 -9.69 7.29
N ALA A 205 -0.24 -9.82 8.62
CA ALA A 205 0.81 -10.52 9.35
C ALA A 205 0.66 -12.06 9.21
N ASP A 206 1.75 -12.83 9.28
CA ASP A 206 1.70 -14.29 9.45
C ASP A 206 1.38 -14.69 10.91
N VAL A 207 0.13 -14.47 11.30
CA VAL A 207 -0.44 -14.99 12.54
C VAL A 207 -1.10 -16.34 12.24
N THR A 208 -0.61 -17.41 12.88
CA THR A 208 -1.05 -18.79 12.58
C THR A 208 -2.53 -18.99 12.88
N GLU A 209 -3.02 -18.34 13.93
CA GLU A 209 -4.35 -18.46 14.50
C GLU A 209 -5.44 -17.79 13.65
N ASN A 210 -5.09 -16.76 12.86
CA ASN A 210 -6.08 -15.96 12.13
C ASN A 210 -5.74 -15.59 10.67
N ARG A 211 -4.56 -15.95 10.12
CA ARG A 211 -4.20 -15.61 8.73
C ARG A 211 -5.20 -16.15 7.70
N LEU A 212 -5.64 -17.41 7.83
CA LEU A 212 -6.58 -18.00 6.85
C LEU A 212 -7.95 -17.33 6.95
N GLN A 213 -8.42 -17.07 8.17
CA GLN A 213 -9.65 -16.35 8.46
C GLN A 213 -9.58 -14.92 7.90
N THR A 214 -8.44 -14.25 8.03
CA THR A 214 -8.19 -12.93 7.46
C THR A 214 -8.32 -12.97 5.93
N ALA A 215 -7.64 -13.90 5.26
CA ALA A 215 -7.75 -14.06 3.81
C ALA A 215 -9.19 -14.38 3.34
N ASP A 216 -9.83 -15.38 3.95
CA ASP A 216 -11.22 -15.73 3.65
C ASP A 216 -12.18 -14.56 3.91
N TYR A 217 -11.92 -13.73 4.93
CA TYR A 217 -12.69 -12.52 5.19
C TYR A 217 -12.54 -11.47 4.08
N PHE A 218 -11.32 -11.21 3.58
CA PHE A 218 -11.11 -10.31 2.44
C PHE A 218 -11.62 -10.89 1.10
N ASN A 219 -11.82 -12.21 0.99
CA ASN A 219 -12.42 -12.86 -0.19
C ASN A 219 -13.91 -13.23 -0.05
N CYS A 220 -14.58 -12.94 1.07
CA CYS A 220 -16.01 -13.18 1.25
C CYS A 220 -16.88 -11.92 1.03
N GLY A 221 -18.20 -12.08 0.97
CA GLY A 221 -19.16 -10.98 0.78
C GLY A 221 -19.48 -10.71 -0.69
N THR A 222 -19.93 -9.50 -1.01
CA THR A 222 -20.24 -9.07 -2.39
C THR A 222 -18.97 -8.75 -3.18
N ASP A 223 -19.04 -8.76 -4.52
CA ASP A 223 -17.88 -8.48 -5.38
C ASP A 223 -17.32 -7.04 -5.22
N GLU A 224 -18.14 -6.10 -4.74
CA GLU A 224 -17.74 -4.77 -4.29
C GLU A 224 -16.87 -4.80 -3.02
N GLU A 225 -17.14 -5.73 -2.09
CA GLU A 225 -16.47 -5.85 -0.78
C GLU A 225 -15.24 -6.77 -0.79
N ARG A 226 -15.14 -7.67 -1.77
CA ARG A 226 -14.01 -8.58 -1.96
C ARG A 226 -12.81 -7.84 -2.55
N SER A 227 -11.63 -7.96 -1.95
CA SER A 227 -10.39 -7.40 -2.50
C SER A 227 -10.09 -7.93 -3.91
N ASP A 228 -9.26 -7.23 -4.68
CA ASP A 228 -8.74 -7.74 -5.96
C ASP A 228 -7.55 -8.71 -5.79
N PHE A 229 -6.92 -8.75 -4.61
CA PHE A 229 -5.85 -9.66 -4.22
C PHE A 229 -5.69 -9.72 -2.68
N PHE A 230 -4.89 -10.66 -2.20
CA PHE A 230 -4.44 -10.75 -0.81
C PHE A 230 -2.91 -10.86 -0.74
N ALA A 231 -2.30 -10.34 0.31
CA ALA A 231 -0.89 -10.57 0.58
C ALA A 231 -0.65 -10.72 2.09
N PHE A 232 0.45 -11.37 2.45
CA PHE A 232 0.91 -11.42 3.83
C PHE A 232 2.43 -11.52 3.94
N ASN A 233 2.96 -11.05 5.07
CA ASN A 233 4.38 -10.98 5.38
C ASN A 233 4.87 -12.33 5.92
N ASP A 234 5.82 -12.98 5.25
CA ASP A 234 6.23 -14.37 5.55
C ASP A 234 7.75 -14.52 5.73
N TYR A 235 8.16 -14.54 6.99
CA TYR A 235 9.55 -14.71 7.43
C TYR A 235 9.85 -16.13 7.91
N SER A 236 9.04 -17.13 7.58
CA SER A 236 9.24 -18.52 8.06
C SER A 236 10.36 -19.30 7.35
N TRP A 237 10.89 -18.77 6.25
CA TRP A 237 12.05 -19.35 5.55
C TRP A 237 13.33 -18.60 5.92
N CYS A 238 14.20 -19.22 6.73
CA CYS A 238 15.48 -18.66 7.19
C CYS A 238 16.66 -19.52 6.69
N THR A 239 16.93 -19.51 5.37
CA THR A 239 17.92 -20.42 4.72
C THR A 239 17.57 -21.90 4.96
N SER A 240 16.36 -22.30 4.55
CA SER A 240 15.74 -23.61 4.85
C SER A 240 15.12 -24.22 3.57
N ASN A 241 14.04 -25.00 3.68
CA ASN A 241 13.33 -25.58 2.54
C ASN A 241 11.79 -25.52 2.69
N PHE A 242 11.08 -25.91 1.63
CA PHE A 242 9.63 -25.82 1.48
C PHE A 242 8.79 -26.56 2.55
N VAL A 243 9.35 -27.59 3.21
CA VAL A 243 8.65 -28.36 4.25
C VAL A 243 9.02 -27.87 5.65
N GLU A 244 10.29 -27.54 5.88
CA GLU A 244 10.76 -27.00 7.16
C GLU A 244 10.19 -25.61 7.47
N SER A 245 10.11 -24.74 6.47
CA SER A 245 9.40 -23.44 6.55
C SER A 245 7.87 -23.56 6.72
N GLY A 246 7.32 -24.77 6.56
CA GLY A 246 5.87 -25.02 6.55
C GLY A 246 5.15 -24.40 5.35
N TRP A 247 5.86 -23.98 4.30
CA TRP A 247 5.27 -23.45 3.07
C TRP A 247 4.41 -24.49 2.35
N ASP A 248 4.69 -25.78 2.52
CA ASP A 248 3.83 -26.90 2.12
C ASP A 248 2.41 -26.82 2.73
N LYS A 249 2.32 -26.52 4.04
CA LYS A 249 1.06 -26.35 4.77
C LYS A 249 0.33 -25.08 4.32
N LYS A 250 1.07 -23.99 4.07
CA LYS A 250 0.51 -22.72 3.58
C LYS A 250 -0.11 -22.88 2.19
N VAL A 251 0.64 -23.46 1.25
CA VAL A 251 0.13 -23.85 -0.09
C VAL A 251 -1.11 -24.72 0.02
N LYS A 252 -1.10 -25.76 0.88
CA LYS A 252 -2.25 -26.64 1.09
C LYS A 252 -3.49 -25.87 1.58
N ASN A 253 -3.32 -24.96 2.55
CA ASN A 253 -4.42 -24.19 3.12
C ASN A 253 -5.03 -23.19 2.12
N PHE A 254 -4.20 -22.62 1.23
CA PHE A 254 -4.65 -21.68 0.20
C PHE A 254 -4.98 -22.31 -1.16
N THR A 255 -4.94 -23.64 -1.28
CA THR A 255 -5.27 -24.35 -2.52
C THR A 255 -6.74 -24.14 -2.90
N GLY A 256 -6.98 -23.46 -4.02
CA GLY A 256 -8.33 -23.13 -4.50
C GLY A 256 -8.93 -21.84 -3.95
N TYR A 257 -8.12 -20.99 -3.30
CA TYR A 257 -8.46 -19.60 -3.00
C TYR A 257 -8.58 -18.79 -4.31
N GLY A 258 -9.61 -17.93 -4.40
CA GLY A 258 -10.05 -17.35 -5.69
C GLY A 258 -9.42 -16.02 -6.11
N LEU A 259 -8.60 -15.41 -5.25
CA LEU A 259 -7.87 -14.17 -5.54
C LEU A 259 -6.36 -14.44 -5.64
N PRO A 260 -5.58 -13.58 -6.31
CA PRO A 260 -4.13 -13.70 -6.30
C PRO A 260 -3.57 -13.53 -4.88
N ILE A 261 -2.65 -14.41 -4.50
CA ILE A 261 -1.85 -14.28 -3.28
C ILE A 261 -0.40 -13.98 -3.67
N PHE A 262 0.27 -13.05 -2.99
CA PHE A 262 1.74 -12.95 -3.01
C PHE A 262 2.27 -12.67 -1.61
N LEU A 263 3.57 -12.91 -1.39
CA LEU A 263 4.23 -12.52 -0.13
C LEU A 263 4.52 -11.02 -0.19
N SER A 264 3.86 -10.22 0.65
CA SER A 264 4.02 -8.76 0.69
C SER A 264 5.39 -8.35 1.23
N GLU A 265 6.00 -9.23 2.03
CA GLU A 265 7.38 -9.19 2.53
C GLU A 265 7.88 -10.63 2.68
N TYR A 266 9.15 -10.91 2.40
CA TYR A 266 9.85 -12.16 2.72
C TYR A 266 11.36 -11.95 2.93
N GLY A 267 12.02 -12.93 3.54
CA GLY A 267 13.50 -13.02 3.58
C GLY A 267 14.08 -12.84 4.98
N CYS A 268 13.84 -13.80 5.87
CA CYS A 268 14.32 -13.85 7.26
C CYS A 268 15.84 -13.65 7.39
N ASN A 269 16.28 -12.72 8.23
CA ASN A 269 17.68 -12.37 8.43
C ASN A 269 18.39 -13.08 9.61
N HIS A 270 17.77 -14.10 10.22
CA HIS A 270 18.43 -14.92 11.26
C HIS A 270 19.69 -15.67 10.77
N ASN A 271 19.82 -15.83 9.46
CA ASN A 271 20.99 -16.36 8.76
C ASN A 271 21.39 -15.38 7.64
N VAL A 272 22.63 -15.46 7.16
CA VAL A 272 23.02 -14.77 5.92
C VAL A 272 22.20 -15.35 4.76
N ARG A 273 21.46 -14.48 4.07
CA ARG A 273 20.43 -14.89 3.11
C ARG A 273 21.03 -15.26 1.77
N ASP A 274 20.74 -16.47 1.32
CA ASP A 274 21.05 -16.97 -0.03
C ASP A 274 19.91 -16.70 -1.04
N PHE A 275 18.72 -16.37 -0.53
CA PHE A 275 17.46 -16.19 -1.25
C PHE A 275 16.98 -17.46 -1.96
N GLY A 276 17.28 -18.64 -1.39
CA GLY A 276 16.83 -19.94 -1.89
C GLY A 276 15.29 -20.09 -1.97
N GLU A 277 14.54 -19.31 -1.21
CA GLU A 277 13.08 -19.23 -1.27
C GLU A 277 12.53 -18.83 -2.65
N LEU A 278 13.35 -18.18 -3.50
CA LEU A 278 13.00 -17.92 -4.89
C LEU A 278 12.87 -19.21 -5.74
N GLU A 279 13.51 -20.31 -5.35
CA GLU A 279 13.25 -21.62 -5.96
C GLU A 279 11.80 -22.04 -5.70
N ALA A 280 11.40 -22.05 -4.43
CA ALA A 280 10.06 -22.44 -4.01
C ALA A 280 8.98 -21.52 -4.61
N LEU A 281 9.18 -20.19 -4.53
CA LEU A 281 8.26 -19.18 -5.08
C LEU A 281 8.01 -19.35 -6.58
N MET A 282 8.96 -19.88 -7.35
CA MET A 282 8.86 -20.08 -8.81
C MET A 282 8.54 -21.53 -9.19
N HIS A 283 8.52 -22.47 -8.24
CA HIS A 283 8.24 -23.89 -8.46
C HIS A 283 6.73 -24.16 -8.65
N PRO A 284 6.30 -25.16 -9.45
CA PRO A 284 4.88 -25.50 -9.65
C PRO A 284 4.06 -25.75 -8.38
N ASN A 285 4.70 -26.30 -7.32
CA ASN A 285 4.03 -26.53 -6.03
C ASN A 285 3.51 -25.23 -5.41
N MET A 286 4.24 -24.12 -5.53
CA MET A 286 3.84 -22.84 -4.94
C MET A 286 3.13 -21.95 -5.95
N THR A 287 3.59 -21.92 -7.21
CA THR A 287 3.04 -21.04 -8.26
C THR A 287 1.61 -21.36 -8.68
N SER A 288 1.10 -22.56 -8.38
CA SER A 288 -0.33 -22.89 -8.53
C SER A 288 -1.25 -22.12 -7.57
N VAL A 289 -0.70 -21.55 -6.49
CA VAL A 289 -1.43 -20.81 -5.45
C VAL A 289 -0.95 -19.36 -5.33
N TYR A 290 0.37 -19.16 -5.32
CA TYR A 290 1.03 -17.85 -5.16
C TYR A 290 1.46 -17.27 -6.51
N SER A 291 1.49 -15.95 -6.55
CA SER A 291 1.90 -15.13 -7.70
C SER A 291 3.18 -14.33 -7.40
N GLY A 292 4.07 -14.89 -6.57
CA GLY A 292 5.40 -14.36 -6.25
C GLY A 292 5.49 -13.66 -4.89
N GLY A 293 6.41 -12.70 -4.76
CA GLY A 293 6.62 -11.93 -3.53
C GLY A 293 7.65 -10.79 -3.65
N LEU A 294 7.81 -10.08 -2.54
CA LEU A 294 8.72 -8.93 -2.35
C LEU A 294 9.75 -9.23 -1.26
N MET A 295 11.03 -8.99 -1.53
CA MET A 295 12.10 -9.19 -0.54
C MET A 295 12.22 -7.96 0.37
N TYR A 296 12.18 -8.20 1.69
CA TYR A 296 12.32 -7.15 2.70
C TYR A 296 13.78 -7.07 3.21
N GLU A 297 14.53 -5.98 3.02
CA GLU A 297 14.22 -4.78 2.26
C GLU A 297 15.45 -4.24 1.50
N TYR A 298 15.27 -3.14 0.76
CA TYR A 298 16.35 -2.55 -0.03
C TYR A 298 17.41 -1.85 0.84
N THR A 299 17.03 -1.02 1.81
CA THR A 299 17.98 -0.21 2.60
C THR A 299 18.34 -0.81 3.94
N MET A 300 19.61 -0.64 4.34
CA MET A 300 20.14 -1.13 5.61
C MET A 300 19.81 -0.18 6.77
N GLU A 301 18.66 -0.45 7.40
CA GLU A 301 18.13 0.22 8.59
C GLU A 301 18.46 -0.55 9.89
N PRO A 302 18.11 -0.06 11.10
CA PRO A 302 18.45 -0.72 12.38
C PRO A 302 17.80 -2.09 12.65
N ASN A 303 17.00 -2.61 11.72
CA ASN A 303 16.40 -3.95 11.73
C ASN A 303 17.31 -5.02 11.09
N GLU A 304 18.42 -4.60 10.46
CA GLU A 304 19.41 -5.44 9.77
C GLU A 304 18.85 -6.24 8.57
N TYR A 305 17.80 -5.75 7.88
CA TYR A 305 17.18 -6.42 6.71
C TYR A 305 17.66 -5.93 5.33
N GLY A 306 18.49 -4.89 5.26
CA GLY A 306 18.83 -4.23 4.00
C GLY A 306 19.98 -4.83 3.19
N ILE A 307 19.87 -4.81 1.86
CA ILE A 307 20.97 -5.20 0.95
C ILE A 307 21.78 -4.02 0.36
N VAL A 308 21.38 -2.77 0.64
CA VAL A 308 22.11 -1.55 0.23
C VAL A 308 22.21 -0.57 1.39
N LYS A 309 23.41 -0.09 1.71
CA LYS A 309 23.59 1.02 2.67
C LYS A 309 23.58 2.36 1.96
N ILE A 310 22.83 3.33 2.48
CA ILE A 310 22.88 4.73 2.06
C ILE A 310 23.76 5.51 3.05
N GLU A 311 24.77 6.22 2.54
CA GLU A 311 25.51 7.22 3.30
C GLU A 311 24.64 8.48 3.45
N GLY A 312 24.47 8.99 4.67
CA GLY A 312 23.48 10.01 4.97
C GLY A 312 22.62 9.57 6.14
N GLY A 313 21.49 8.91 5.84
CA GLY A 313 20.61 8.29 6.82
C GLY A 313 19.93 9.30 7.73
N ASP A 314 19.49 8.86 8.92
CA ASP A 314 18.96 9.78 9.91
C ASP A 314 20.07 10.67 10.49
N LYS A 315 19.86 11.99 10.40
CA LYS A 315 20.70 13.03 11.01
C LYS A 315 19.94 13.77 12.13
N GLY A 316 18.99 13.09 12.77
CA GLY A 316 18.20 13.51 13.93
C GLY A 316 17.10 14.52 13.62
N ASN A 317 17.39 15.52 12.78
CA ASN A 317 16.44 16.57 12.35
C ASN A 317 16.01 16.44 10.88
N ARG A 318 16.60 15.49 10.13
CA ARG A 318 16.27 15.21 8.73
C ARG A 318 16.84 13.84 8.35
N PHE A 319 16.02 13.02 7.70
CA PHE A 319 16.50 11.81 7.02
C PHE A 319 17.09 12.19 5.65
N ASP A 320 18.33 11.79 5.39
CA ASP A 320 19.08 12.12 4.18
C ASP A 320 19.25 10.89 3.27
N GLN A 321 18.34 10.79 2.31
CA GLN A 321 18.28 9.73 1.30
C GLN A 321 19.14 10.04 0.06
N THR A 322 19.91 11.14 0.02
CA THR A 322 20.56 11.62 -1.22
C THR A 322 22.00 11.11 -1.39
N GLY A 323 22.66 10.66 -0.32
CA GLY A 323 24.06 10.29 -0.38
C GLY A 323 24.37 8.95 -1.07
N LYS A 324 25.66 8.58 -1.05
CA LYS A 324 26.19 7.44 -1.81
C LYS A 324 25.61 6.12 -1.33
N ARG A 325 25.19 5.29 -2.29
CA ARG A 325 24.78 3.90 -2.03
C ARG A 325 25.97 2.95 -2.10
N THR A 326 26.01 1.98 -1.20
CA THR A 326 26.98 0.87 -1.17
C THR A 326 26.24 -0.46 -1.17
N GLU A 327 26.52 -1.31 -2.16
CA GLU A 327 25.94 -2.65 -2.33
C GLU A 327 26.54 -3.60 -1.28
N LEU A 328 25.70 -4.16 -0.39
CA LEU A 328 26.15 -4.97 0.74
C LEU A 328 26.32 -6.43 0.34
N GLN A 329 27.40 -7.05 0.80
CA GLN A 329 27.85 -8.37 0.37
C GLN A 329 27.87 -9.34 1.55
N PRO A 330 27.47 -10.61 1.35
CA PRO A 330 27.19 -11.25 0.05
C PRO A 330 25.78 -11.02 -0.51
N GLU A 331 24.84 -10.51 0.31
CA GLU A 331 23.40 -10.63 0.02
C GLU A 331 22.94 -9.95 -1.28
N PHE A 332 23.47 -8.77 -1.62
CA PHE A 332 23.14 -8.10 -2.89
C PHE A 332 23.51 -8.98 -4.11
N ASN A 333 24.61 -9.73 -4.04
CA ASN A 333 24.99 -10.68 -5.09
C ASN A 333 24.21 -12.00 -5.00
N ASN A 334 23.83 -12.46 -3.80
CA ASN A 334 23.01 -13.65 -3.62
C ASN A 334 21.63 -13.46 -4.27
N LEU A 335 20.97 -12.32 -4.04
CA LEU A 335 19.69 -12.02 -4.70
C LEU A 335 19.83 -11.96 -6.22
N ILE A 336 20.92 -11.37 -6.74
CA ILE A 336 21.25 -11.37 -8.18
C ILE A 336 21.45 -12.79 -8.73
N LYS A 337 22.01 -13.71 -7.95
CA LYS A 337 22.18 -15.13 -8.31
C LYS A 337 20.82 -15.83 -8.35
N ALA A 338 20.08 -15.83 -7.24
CA ALA A 338 18.77 -16.48 -7.12
C ALA A 338 17.76 -15.98 -8.16
N MET A 339 17.72 -14.66 -8.42
CA MET A 339 16.85 -14.06 -9.44
C MET A 339 17.13 -14.51 -10.88
N LYS A 340 18.34 -15.03 -11.16
CA LYS A 340 18.75 -15.60 -12.46
C LYS A 340 18.62 -17.11 -12.51
N GLU A 341 18.88 -17.79 -11.40
CA GLU A 341 18.85 -19.25 -11.25
C GLU A 341 17.41 -19.79 -11.19
N PHE A 342 16.50 -19.03 -10.57
CA PHE A 342 15.08 -19.35 -10.45
C PHE A 342 14.21 -18.33 -11.21
N PRO A 343 14.19 -18.36 -12.56
CA PRO A 343 13.38 -17.45 -13.37
C PRO A 343 11.88 -17.75 -13.24
N ALA A 344 11.04 -16.74 -13.53
CA ALA A 344 9.59 -16.92 -13.55
C ALA A 344 9.13 -17.99 -14.56
N PRO A 345 8.23 -18.92 -14.19
CA PRO A 345 7.72 -19.92 -15.11
C PRO A 345 6.79 -19.29 -16.16
N LYS A 346 6.66 -19.97 -17.31
CA LYS A 346 5.89 -19.47 -18.46
C LYS A 346 4.47 -20.05 -18.50
N GLY A 347 3.56 -19.35 -19.17
CA GLY A 347 2.15 -19.74 -19.31
C GLY A 347 1.37 -19.54 -18.02
N LEU A 348 0.36 -20.38 -17.76
CA LEU A 348 -0.48 -20.26 -16.56
C LEU A 348 0.23 -20.70 -15.28
N ALA A 349 1.22 -21.60 -15.36
CA ALA A 349 1.97 -22.12 -14.20
C ALA A 349 1.05 -22.56 -13.02
N GLY A 350 -0.03 -23.29 -13.33
CA GLY A 350 -1.00 -23.78 -12.34
C GLY A 350 -2.08 -22.79 -11.91
N ALA A 351 -2.10 -21.54 -12.40
CA ALA A 351 -3.15 -20.58 -12.08
C ALA A 351 -4.54 -21.01 -12.53
N SER A 352 -5.54 -20.73 -11.71
CA SER A 352 -6.97 -20.79 -12.05
C SER A 352 -7.46 -19.43 -12.53
N THR A 353 -8.42 -19.43 -13.45
CA THR A 353 -9.18 -18.22 -13.86
C THR A 353 -10.47 -18.03 -13.05
N GLU A 354 -10.81 -18.96 -12.15
CA GLU A 354 -12.03 -18.88 -11.32
C GLU A 354 -11.86 -17.89 -10.17
N ASN A 355 -12.59 -16.77 -10.20
CA ASN A 355 -12.62 -15.78 -9.12
C ASN A 355 -13.59 -16.21 -7.99
N LYS A 356 -13.29 -17.35 -7.35
CA LYS A 356 -14.15 -17.98 -6.34
C LYS A 356 -14.16 -17.21 -5.02
N ALA A 357 -15.34 -16.74 -4.60
CA ALA A 357 -15.56 -16.15 -3.29
C ALA A 357 -15.36 -17.17 -2.16
N SER A 358 -14.75 -16.72 -1.05
CA SER A 358 -14.65 -17.49 0.18
C SER A 358 -15.95 -17.40 0.99
N LYS A 359 -16.20 -18.39 1.85
CA LYS A 359 -17.17 -18.25 2.94
C LYS A 359 -16.56 -17.30 3.97
N CYS A 360 -17.33 -16.36 4.54
CA CYS A 360 -16.83 -15.57 5.67
C CYS A 360 -16.49 -16.50 6.86
N PRO A 361 -15.41 -16.24 7.62
CA PRO A 361 -15.07 -17.06 8.77
C PRO A 361 -16.16 -17.05 9.84
N GLU A 362 -16.28 -18.14 10.58
CA GLU A 362 -17.18 -18.23 11.75
C GLU A 362 -16.45 -17.76 13.01
N ASN A 363 -17.18 -17.10 13.91
CA ASN A 363 -16.60 -16.55 15.13
C ASN A 363 -16.08 -17.64 16.07
N ASN A 364 -14.91 -17.38 16.65
CA ASN A 364 -14.21 -18.24 17.60
C ASN A 364 -13.24 -17.39 18.45
N ASP A 365 -12.54 -18.00 19.40
CA ASP A 365 -11.67 -17.31 20.36
C ASP A 365 -10.55 -16.46 19.72
N HIS A 366 -10.18 -16.75 18.46
CA HIS A 366 -9.16 -16.02 17.69
C HIS A 366 -9.74 -15.15 16.56
N TRP A 367 -11.07 -15.15 16.36
CA TRP A 367 -11.73 -14.37 15.31
C TRP A 367 -13.13 -13.93 15.77
N ILE A 368 -13.29 -12.64 16.05
CA ILE A 368 -14.53 -12.08 16.65
C ILE A 368 -15.19 -11.02 15.75
N VAL A 369 -15.08 -11.19 14.43
CA VAL A 369 -15.40 -10.14 13.45
C VAL A 369 -16.76 -10.35 12.79
N SER A 370 -17.66 -9.38 12.96
CA SER A 370 -18.89 -9.33 12.16
C SER A 370 -18.59 -9.08 10.68
N SER A 371 -19.18 -9.87 9.79
CA SER A 371 -19.12 -9.67 8.33
C SER A 371 -19.83 -8.42 7.84
N VAL A 372 -20.58 -7.71 8.70
CA VAL A 372 -21.22 -6.43 8.37
C VAL A 372 -20.19 -5.31 8.46
N LEU A 373 -19.77 -4.80 7.31
CA LEU A 373 -18.88 -3.65 7.21
C LEU A 373 -19.59 -2.36 7.67
N PRO A 374 -18.87 -1.36 8.21
CA PRO A 374 -19.42 -0.02 8.42
C PRO A 374 -19.80 0.63 7.08
N GLU A 375 -20.81 1.50 7.11
CA GLU A 375 -21.08 2.43 6.01
C GLU A 375 -19.95 3.46 5.92
N ILE A 376 -19.69 3.98 4.72
CA ILE A 376 -18.72 5.07 4.56
C ILE A 376 -19.19 6.32 5.35
N PRO A 377 -18.30 7.05 6.05
CA PRO A 377 -18.63 8.31 6.70
C PRO A 377 -19.36 9.27 5.74
N GLU A 378 -20.45 9.87 6.20
CA GLU A 378 -21.38 10.66 5.38
C GLU A 378 -20.68 11.84 4.69
N GLU A 379 -19.73 12.49 5.37
CA GLU A 379 -18.89 13.57 4.83
C GLU A 379 -17.97 13.10 3.68
N ALA A 380 -17.52 11.84 3.68
CA ALA A 380 -16.62 11.31 2.66
C ALA A 380 -17.33 10.99 1.33
N LEU A 381 -18.67 11.00 1.30
CA LEU A 381 -19.46 10.79 0.08
C LEU A 381 -19.21 11.85 -1.00
N VAL A 382 -18.70 13.04 -0.62
CA VAL A 382 -18.34 14.11 -1.56
C VAL A 382 -17.18 13.71 -2.48
N TYR A 383 -16.20 12.97 -1.95
CA TYR A 383 -14.95 12.66 -2.66
C TYR A 383 -15.16 11.78 -3.89
N PHE A 384 -16.18 10.90 -3.89
CA PHE A 384 -16.53 10.10 -5.07
C PHE A 384 -16.89 10.96 -6.29
N LYS A 385 -17.47 12.15 -6.07
CA LYS A 385 -17.95 13.06 -7.12
C LYS A 385 -16.92 14.13 -7.48
N GLU A 386 -16.32 14.74 -6.47
CA GLU A 386 -15.43 15.90 -6.61
C GLU A 386 -13.94 15.52 -6.66
N GLY A 387 -13.61 14.29 -6.28
CA GLY A 387 -12.25 13.84 -5.96
C GLY A 387 -11.85 14.19 -4.53
N ALA A 388 -10.69 13.69 -4.10
CA ALA A 388 -10.16 13.91 -2.76
C ALA A 388 -9.73 15.38 -2.50
N GLY A 389 -9.61 16.19 -3.55
CA GLY A 389 -8.98 17.50 -3.48
C GLY A 389 -7.45 17.39 -3.30
N LYS A 390 -6.85 18.34 -2.59
CA LYS A 390 -5.41 18.31 -2.32
C LYS A 390 -5.10 17.32 -1.18
N GLY A 391 -4.18 16.38 -1.41
CA GLY A 391 -3.70 15.47 -0.38
C GLY A 391 -3.01 16.22 0.79
N PRO A 392 -3.14 15.72 2.03
CA PRO A 392 -2.59 16.39 3.21
C PRO A 392 -1.07 16.22 3.34
N GLY A 393 -0.47 15.28 2.61
CA GLY A 393 0.95 14.94 2.66
C GLY A 393 1.39 14.30 3.98
N LEU A 394 2.68 13.97 4.07
CA LEU A 394 3.23 13.22 5.20
C LEU A 394 3.42 14.06 6.48
N ASN A 395 3.20 15.38 6.39
CA ASN A 395 3.35 16.36 7.48
C ASN A 395 2.01 17.01 7.89
N GLY A 396 0.87 16.40 7.54
CA GLY A 396 -0.45 16.87 7.94
C GLY A 396 -0.79 16.55 9.41
N LYS A 397 -2.04 16.82 9.82
CA LYS A 397 -2.48 16.63 11.23
C LYS A 397 -2.73 15.16 11.63
N GLY A 398 -2.81 14.26 10.66
CA GLY A 398 -3.25 12.87 10.86
C GLY A 398 -4.77 12.72 11.00
N SER A 399 -5.24 11.49 10.96
CA SER A 399 -6.67 11.13 11.05
C SER A 399 -7.04 10.23 12.23
N GLN A 400 -6.09 9.47 12.79
CA GLN A 400 -6.35 8.43 13.80
C GLN A 400 -7.19 8.90 14.99
N TRP A 401 -7.05 10.16 15.38
CA TRP A 401 -7.69 10.77 16.56
C TRP A 401 -8.73 11.85 16.21
N ALA A 402 -9.16 11.93 14.94
CA ALA A 402 -10.03 13.02 14.48
C ALA A 402 -11.47 12.94 15.04
N GLY A 403 -11.93 11.74 15.43
CA GLY A 403 -13.07 11.49 16.33
C GLY A 403 -14.47 11.81 15.80
N HIS A 404 -14.69 13.03 15.31
CA HIS A 404 -16.02 13.60 15.04
C HIS A 404 -16.60 13.25 13.66
N VAL A 405 -15.79 12.69 12.76
CA VAL A 405 -16.12 12.48 11.33
C VAL A 405 -16.08 11.01 10.91
N ALA A 406 -16.30 10.11 11.89
CA ALA A 406 -16.30 8.66 11.74
C ALA A 406 -17.61 8.11 11.16
N SER A 407 -17.61 6.85 10.74
CA SER A 407 -18.82 6.16 10.27
C SER A 407 -19.86 6.05 11.38
N LYS A 408 -21.16 6.17 11.04
CA LYS A 408 -22.22 5.65 11.90
C LYS A 408 -22.09 4.12 11.92
N SER A 409 -21.96 3.52 13.12
CA SER A 409 -22.00 2.06 13.24
C SER A 409 -23.34 1.54 12.69
N PRO A 410 -23.34 0.48 11.87
CA PRO A 410 -24.56 -0.03 11.24
C PRO A 410 -25.55 -0.48 12.31
N SER A 411 -26.83 -0.16 12.11
CA SER A 411 -27.90 -0.55 13.04
C SER A 411 -28.17 -2.04 12.92
N ASN A 412 -27.93 -2.80 14.00
CA ASN A 412 -28.40 -4.17 14.10
C ASN A 412 -29.94 -4.18 14.07
N PRO A 413 -30.58 -5.03 13.23
CA PRO A 413 -32.00 -5.27 13.34
C PRO A 413 -32.32 -6.03 14.64
N GLU A 414 -32.89 -5.29 15.59
CA GLU A 414 -33.54 -5.77 16.84
C GLU A 414 -32.63 -6.43 17.91
N GLY A 415 -33.06 -6.36 19.18
CA GLY A 415 -32.67 -7.37 20.18
C GLY A 415 -31.84 -6.98 21.42
N ALA A 416 -31.71 -5.70 21.81
CA ALA A 416 -31.14 -5.31 23.10
C ALA A 416 -31.96 -4.22 23.79
N THR A 417 -32.30 -4.41 25.07
CA THR A 417 -33.20 -3.54 25.84
C THR A 417 -32.48 -2.37 26.51
N ASP A 418 -33.04 -1.16 26.43
CA ASP A 418 -32.55 0.02 27.14
C ASP A 418 -32.49 -0.18 28.66
N GLY A 419 -31.28 -0.23 29.21
CA GLY A 419 -31.02 -0.18 30.65
C GLY A 419 -31.09 1.26 31.16
N SER A 420 -32.29 1.76 31.47
CA SER A 420 -32.51 3.12 31.99
C SER A 420 -31.79 3.35 33.33
N GLY A 421 -30.60 3.95 33.29
CA GLY A 421 -29.89 4.49 34.47
C GLY A 421 -30.28 5.95 34.72
N SER A 422 -30.84 6.25 35.89
CA SER A 422 -31.41 7.56 36.22
C SER A 422 -30.36 8.65 36.52
N ASP A 423 -30.65 9.88 36.10
CA ASP A 423 -29.98 11.10 36.58
C ASP A 423 -29.90 11.19 38.10
N SER A 424 -28.74 11.63 38.62
CA SER A 424 -28.63 12.19 39.96
C SER A 424 -27.69 13.39 39.96
N SER A 425 -28.23 14.59 40.11
CA SER A 425 -27.48 15.85 40.03
C SER A 425 -26.58 16.07 41.24
N GLY A 426 -25.27 16.25 41.01
CA GLY A 426 -24.32 16.76 42.00
C GLY A 426 -23.55 17.95 41.44
N LYS A 427 -23.50 19.06 42.18
CA LYS A 427 -22.81 20.30 41.79
C LYS A 427 -21.53 20.52 42.60
N ASP A 428 -20.69 21.41 42.06
CA ASP A 428 -19.64 22.18 42.73
C ASP A 428 -18.46 21.41 43.34
N SER A 429 -17.33 21.41 42.61
CA SER A 429 -16.16 22.20 43.01
C SER A 429 -15.11 22.26 41.90
N ALA A 430 -14.59 23.45 41.59
CA ALA A 430 -13.53 23.65 40.62
C ALA A 430 -12.19 23.99 41.30
N ALA A 431 -11.11 23.30 40.93
CA ALA A 431 -9.74 23.69 41.23
C ALA A 431 -8.81 23.25 40.09
N PRO A 432 -7.92 24.12 39.57
CA PRO A 432 -7.14 23.81 38.38
C PRO A 432 -5.89 22.98 38.68
N ARG A 433 -5.54 22.08 37.77
CA ARG A 433 -4.18 21.56 37.61
C ARG A 433 -3.77 21.69 36.15
N GLY A 434 -2.85 22.60 35.87
CA GLY A 434 -2.24 22.72 34.55
C GLY A 434 -1.28 21.56 34.30
N SER A 435 -1.34 20.98 33.10
CA SER A 435 -0.37 20.00 32.60
C SER A 435 0.21 20.53 31.30
N SER A 436 1.53 20.79 31.28
CA SER A 436 2.25 21.12 30.05
C SER A 436 2.17 19.95 29.05
N PRO A 437 2.13 20.21 27.73
CA PRO A 437 2.14 19.16 26.73
C PRO A 437 3.49 18.44 26.73
N MET A 438 3.56 17.27 27.34
CA MET A 438 4.71 16.38 27.22
C MET A 438 4.55 15.56 25.94
N LEU A 439 5.45 15.79 24.98
CA LEU A 439 5.48 15.07 23.71
C LEU A 439 5.89 13.60 23.94
N PHE A 440 4.91 12.73 24.14
CA PHE A 440 5.12 11.28 24.03
C PHE A 440 5.19 10.90 22.54
N VAL A 441 6.41 10.93 22.01
CA VAL A 441 6.72 10.24 20.75
C VAL A 441 6.53 8.75 20.99
N SER A 442 5.66 8.10 20.20
CA SER A 442 5.38 6.66 20.25
C SER A 442 6.50 5.83 19.60
N GLY A 443 7.73 6.07 20.05
CA GLY A 443 8.93 5.36 19.60
C GLY A 443 9.36 4.29 20.59
N LEU A 444 8.71 3.12 20.57
CA LEU A 444 9.15 1.94 21.33
C LEU A 444 8.87 0.61 20.61
N VAL A 445 9.29 0.50 19.35
CA VAL A 445 9.49 -0.81 18.72
C VAL A 445 10.81 -1.38 19.22
N THR A 446 10.78 -2.06 20.37
CA THR A 446 11.95 -2.74 20.95
C THR A 446 11.63 -4.20 21.29
N LEU A 447 12.16 -5.11 20.47
CA LEU A 447 12.37 -6.55 20.71
C LEU A 447 11.37 -7.28 21.64
N VAL A 448 10.36 -7.93 21.04
CA VAL A 448 9.84 -9.22 21.56
C VAL A 448 9.57 -10.19 20.39
N THR A 449 10.63 -10.61 19.70
CA THR A 449 10.63 -11.76 18.78
C THR A 449 11.32 -12.96 19.44
N LEU A 450 10.75 -13.46 20.54
CA LEU A 450 11.27 -14.65 21.24
C LEU A 450 10.13 -15.50 21.82
N ALA A 451 10.36 -16.82 21.89
CA ALA A 451 9.44 -17.83 22.44
C ALA A 451 8.12 -18.09 21.67
N GLY A 452 8.24 -18.44 20.37
CA GLY A 452 7.13 -18.95 19.55
C GLY A 452 7.32 -20.40 19.02
N ALA A 453 8.37 -21.11 19.44
CA ALA A 453 8.68 -22.45 18.95
C ALA A 453 9.33 -23.34 20.01
N ILE A 454 8.53 -24.22 20.64
CA ILE A 454 8.83 -25.55 21.25
C ILE A 454 7.57 -25.94 22.06
N ALA A 455 6.66 -26.71 21.44
CA ALA A 455 5.62 -27.51 22.12
C ALA A 455 4.81 -28.36 21.09
N LEU A 456 5.37 -29.53 20.72
CA LEU A 456 4.74 -30.61 19.90
C LEU A 456 4.37 -30.25 18.45
#